data_AF-Q7VMA2-F1
#
_entry.id   AF-Q7VMA2-F1
#
_cell.length_a   1.000
_cell.length_b   1.000
_cell.length_c   1.000
_cell.angle_alpha   90.00
_cell.angle_beta   90.00
_cell.angle_gamma   90.00
#
_symmetry.space_group_name_H-M   'P 1'
#
loop_
_entity.id
_entity.type
_entity.pdbx_description
1 polymer ?
#
loop_
_entity_poly.entity_id
_entity_poly.type
_entity_poly.pdbx_seq_one_letter_code
_entity_poly.pdbx_strand_id
1 'polypeptide(L)' 'MNPDLDPTTVRFTDMHKWICEIDEFDDDPQASNEYILEAILSIWLEEYQ' A
#
# COMPACT_ATOMS: atom_id res chain seq x y z
N MET A 1 4.19 -9.00 1.75
CA MET A 1 3.01 -8.50 2.51
C MET A 1 2.61 -9.54 3.54
N ASN A 2 2.30 -9.12 4.77
CA ASN A 2 1.79 -10.01 5.80
C ASN A 2 0.27 -10.20 5.59
N PRO A 3 -0.24 -11.40 5.24
CA PRO A 3 -1.65 -11.61 4.93
C PRO A 3 -2.58 -11.44 6.14
N ASP A 4 -2.05 -11.51 7.37
CA ASP A 4 -2.82 -11.34 8.61
C ASP A 4 -2.86 -9.87 9.08
N LEU A 5 -2.28 -8.95 8.31
CA LEU A 5 -2.25 -7.53 8.66
C LEU A 5 -3.60 -6.88 8.34
N ASP A 6 -4.24 -6.32 9.37
CA ASP A 6 -5.48 -5.56 9.23
C ASP A 6 -5.22 -4.23 8.48
N PRO A 7 -5.71 -4.07 7.24
CA PRO A 7 -5.50 -2.87 6.44
C PRO A 7 -6.07 -1.60 7.09
N THR A 8 -7.08 -1.70 7.97
CA THR A 8 -7.66 -0.53 8.66
C THR A 8 -6.69 0.15 9.62
N THR A 9 -5.61 -0.54 10.01
CA THR A 9 -4.58 -0.04 10.92
C THR A 9 -3.35 0.51 10.20
N VAL A 10 -3.29 0.38 8.87
CA VAL A 10 -2.11 0.69 8.07
C VAL A 10 -1.98 2.19 7.83
N ARG A 11 -0.81 2.74 8.15
CA ARG A 11 -0.46 4.13 7.83
C ARG A 11 0.09 4.22 6.41
N PHE A 12 -0.26 5.28 5.69
CA PHE A 12 0.22 5.51 4.32
C PHE A 12 1.74 5.48 4.18
N THR A 13 2.49 6.02 5.16
CA THR A 13 3.95 5.99 5.15
C THR A 13 4.52 4.58 5.24
N ASP A 14 3.88 3.69 6.00
CA ASP A 14 4.32 2.31 6.12
C ASP A 14 3.99 1.54 4.84
N MET A 15 2.78 1.76 4.30
CA MET A 15 2.34 1.14 3.07
C MET A 15 3.19 1.57 1.87
N HIS A 16 3.49 2.87 1.74
CA HIS A 16 4.39 3.39 0.71
C HIS A 16 5.75 2.73 0.77
N LYS A 17 6.33 2.61 1.98
CA LYS A 17 7.59 1.91 2.19
C LYS A 17 7.51 0.45 1.73
N TRP A 18 6.47 -0.28 2.13
CA TRP A 18 6.32 -1.68 1.72
C TRP A 18 6.16 -1.84 0.22
N ILE A 19 5.42 -0.96 -0.45
CA ILE A 19 5.26 -0.97 -1.91
C ILE A 19 6.61 -0.75 -2.59
N CYS A 20 7.40 0.22 -2.13
CA CYS A 20 8.72 0.52 -2.69
C CYS A 20 9.77 -0.58 -2.39
N GLU A 21 9.50 -1.46 -1.42
CA GLU A 21 10.36 -2.60 -1.06
C GLU A 21 9.96 -3.89 -1.80
N ILE A 22 8.93 -3.88 -2.65
CA ILE A 22 8.57 -5.04 -3.48
C ILE A 22 9.66 -5.24 -4.55
N ASP A 23 10.24 -6.44 -4.63
CA ASP A 23 11.32 -6.77 -5.57
C ASP A 23 10.96 -6.51 -7.05
N GLU A 24 9.67 -6.59 -7.40
CA GLU A 24 9.13 -6.37 -8.75
C GLU A 24 8.55 -4.96 -8.96
N PHE A 25 8.70 -4.05 -8.00
CA PHE A 25 8.24 -2.67 -8.15
C PHE A 25 9.17 -1.89 -9.10
N ASP A 26 8.62 -1.39 -10.21
CA ASP A 26 9.35 -0.73 -11.31
C ASP A 26 8.83 0.70 -11.59
N ASP A 27 8.16 1.33 -10.62
CA ASP A 27 7.65 2.70 -10.75
C ASP A 27 8.45 3.67 -9.86
N ASP A 28 8.25 4.98 -10.03
CA ASP A 28 8.94 6.02 -9.25
C ASP A 28 8.37 6.14 -7.83
N PRO A 29 9.15 5.85 -6.76
CA PRO A 29 8.72 6.03 -5.38
C PRO A 29 8.21 7.45 -5.06
N GLN A 30 8.74 8.46 -5.75
CA GLN A 30 8.44 9.88 -5.53
C GLN A 30 7.19 10.34 -6.27
N ALA A 31 6.65 9.54 -7.19
CA ALA A 31 5.38 9.83 -7.87
C ALA A 31 4.15 9.52 -7.00
N SER A 32 4.35 8.85 -5.86
CA SER A 32 3.28 8.54 -4.91
C SER A 32 2.70 9.80 -4.23
N ASN A 33 1.41 9.73 -3.91
CA ASN A 33 0.68 10.76 -3.16
C ASN A 33 -0.47 10.11 -2.40
N GLU A 34 -1.18 10.89 -1.56
CA GLU A 34 -2.29 10.36 -0.75
C GLU A 34 -3.39 9.72 -1.58
N TYR A 35 -3.72 10.26 -2.76
CA TYR A 35 -4.76 9.70 -3.63
C TYR A 35 -4.39 8.31 -4.18
N ILE A 36 -3.14 8.12 -4.61
CA ILE A 36 -2.65 6.82 -5.09
C ILE A 36 -2.66 5.80 -3.95
N LEU A 37 -2.15 6.19 -2.78
CA LEU A 37 -2.09 5.31 -1.62
C LEU A 37 -3.49 4.96 -1.11
N GLU A 38 -4.42 5.91 -1.11
CA GLU A 38 -5.83 5.67 -0.79
C GLU A 38 -6.48 4.66 -1.75
N ALA A 39 -6.21 4.76 -3.06
CA ALA A 39 -6.73 3.81 -4.04
C ALA A 39 -6.23 2.38 -3.78
N ILE A 40 -4.94 2.23 -3.46
CA ILE A 40 -4.34 0.94 -3.12
C ILE A 40 -4.96 0.39 -1.82
N LEU A 41 -5.08 1.21 -0.78
CA LEU A 41 -5.67 0.78 0.50
C LEU A 41 -7.15 0.40 0.35
N SER A 42 -7.90 1.10 -0.50
CA SER A 42 -9.32 0.80 -0.76
C SER A 42 -9.49 -0.58 -1.40
N ILE A 43 -8.69 -0.90 -2.42
CA ILE A 43 -8.71 -2.23 -3.05
C ILE A 43 -8.32 -3.31 -2.03
N TRP A 44 -7.30 -3.05 -1.21
CA TRP A 44 -6.90 -4.01 -0.17
C TRP A 44 -8.00 -4.22 0.88
N LEU A 45 -8.70 -3.16 1.30
CA LEU A 45 -9.85 -3.26 2.19
C LEU A 45 -11.00 -4.07 1.59
N GLU A 46 -11.27 -3.91 0.30
CA GLU A 46 -12.28 -4.69 -0.43
C GLU A 46 -11.92 -6.18 -0.48
N GLU A 47 -10.66 -6.52 -0.76
CA GLU A 47 -10.18 -7.92 -0.79
C GLU A 47 -10.12 -8.57 0.60
N TYR A 48 -10.02 -7.77 1.67
CA TYR A 48 -10.00 -8.26 3.05
C TYR A 48 -11.40 -8.61 3.59
N GLN A 49 -12.48 -8.11 2.96
CA GLN A 49 -13.87 -8.38 3.33
C GLN A 49 -14.41 -9.69 2.75
#